data_AF-A0A7S0ZYC2-F1
#
_entry.id   AF-A0A7S0ZYC2-F1
#
_cell.length_a   1.000
_cell.length_b   1.000
_cell.length_c   1.000
_cell.angle_alpha   90.00
_cell.angle_beta   90.00
_cell.angle_gamma   90.00
#
_symmetry.space_group_name_H-M   'P 1'
#
loop_
_entity.id
_entity.type
_entity.pdbx_description
1 polymer ?
#
loop_
_entity_poly.entity_id
_entity_poly.type
_entity_poly.pdbx_seq_one_letter_code
_entity_poly.pdbx_strand_id
1 'polypeptide(L)'
;NKWCRLWDAEKVFIDVGPQYAILFLLYIAIMFLALLNVVTGIFVNDAVEMAQMDRDIVMRFEEDKRQQYVDGLRDFFKELDVNGNGIVTFEEFKAHLVQNGPGIFS
;
A
#
# COMPACT_ATOMS: atom_id res chain seq x y z
N ASN A 1 -39.30 -24.97 8.50
CA ASN A 1 -37.94 -24.49 8.82
C ASN A 1 -36.95 -25.65 8.81
N LYS A 2 -36.13 -25.78 7.74
CA LYS A 2 -35.16 -26.89 7.58
C LYS A 2 -34.09 -26.92 8.67
N TRP A 3 -33.78 -25.75 9.24
CA TRP A 3 -32.82 -25.58 10.31
C TRP A 3 -33.16 -26.36 11.58
N CYS A 4 -34.43 -26.43 11.99
CA CYS A 4 -34.84 -27.21 13.18
C CYS A 4 -34.57 -28.72 13.02
N ARG A 5 -34.75 -29.27 11.81
CA ARG A 5 -34.49 -30.70 11.54
C ARG A 5 -33.01 -31.10 11.61
N LEU A 6 -32.10 -30.15 11.40
CA LEU A 6 -30.66 -30.39 11.56
C LEU A 6 -30.30 -30.55 13.05
N TRP A 7 -30.90 -29.75 13.93
CA TRP A 7 -30.75 -29.88 15.38
C TRP A 7 -31.41 -31.17 15.92
N ASP A 8 -32.51 -31.64 15.32
CA ASP A 8 -33.14 -32.91 15.71
C ASP A 8 -32.25 -34.13 15.39
N ALA A 9 -31.45 -34.07 14.32
CA ALA A 9 -30.52 -35.14 13.94
C ALA A 9 -29.33 -35.25 14.93
N GLU A 10 -28.91 -34.14 15.53
CA GLU A 10 -27.87 -34.12 16.57
C GLU A 10 -28.31 -34.91 17.81
N LYS A 11 -29.57 -34.72 18.24
CA LYS A 11 -30.12 -35.43 19.40
C LYS A 11 -30.21 -36.94 19.19
N VAL A 12 -30.53 -37.38 17.97
CA VAL A 12 -30.55 -38.81 17.61
C VAL A 12 -29.15 -39.42 17.68
N PHE A 13 -28.10 -38.65 17.36
CA PHE A 13 -26.72 -39.13 17.42
C PHE A 13 -26.21 -39.31 18.86
N ILE A 14 -26.70 -38.53 19.82
CA ILE A 14 -26.34 -38.65 21.24
C ILE A 14 -26.81 -40.01 21.80
N ASP A 15 -27.94 -40.53 21.33
CA ASP A 15 -28.49 -41.83 21.74
C ASP A 15 -27.73 -43.05 21.18
N VAL A 16 -27.02 -42.89 20.05
CA VAL A 16 -26.24 -43.98 19.40
C VAL A 16 -24.88 -44.19 20.09
N GLY A 17 -24.43 -43.21 20.88
CA GLY A 17 -23.31 -43.34 21.81
C GLY A 17 -22.45 -42.07 21.92
N PRO A 18 -22.03 -41.67 23.13
CA PRO A 18 -21.34 -40.40 23.38
C PRO A 18 -20.01 -40.26 22.63
N GLN A 19 -19.33 -41.38 22.31
CA GLN A 19 -18.10 -41.36 21.53
C GLN A 19 -18.28 -40.77 20.11
N TYR A 20 -19.43 -41.01 19.46
CA TYR A 20 -19.68 -40.53 18.11
C TYR A 20 -20.01 -39.04 18.12
N ALA A 21 -20.74 -38.57 19.14
CA ALA A 21 -21.00 -37.15 19.34
C ALA A 21 -19.71 -36.35 19.54
N ILE A 22 -18.77 -36.86 20.34
CA ILE A 22 -17.46 -36.21 20.57
C ILE A 22 -16.64 -36.14 19.27
N LEU A 23 -16.55 -37.23 18.50
CA LEU A 23 -15.83 -37.22 17.22
C LEU A 23 -16.45 -36.26 16.21
N PHE A 24 -17.78 -36.18 16.16
CA PHE A 24 -18.49 -35.27 15.28
C PHE A 24 -18.27 -33.81 15.65
N LEU A 25 -18.32 -33.47 16.94
CA LEU A 25 -18.01 -32.14 17.43
C LEU A 25 -16.56 -31.74 17.16
N LEU A 26 -15.62 -32.67 17.36
CA LEU A 26 -14.21 -32.45 17.03
C LEU A 26 -14.02 -32.17 15.52
N TYR A 27 -14.70 -32.94 14.67
CA TYR A 27 -14.68 -32.73 13.22
C TYR A 27 -15.20 -31.33 12.84
N ILE A 28 -16.35 -30.92 13.39
CA ILE A 28 -16.90 -29.58 13.16
C ILE A 28 -15.92 -28.51 13.65
N ALA A 29 -15.36 -28.66 14.86
CA ALA A 29 -14.42 -27.69 15.41
C ALA A 29 -13.17 -27.54 14.53
N ILE A 30 -12.57 -28.65 14.08
CA ILE A 30 -11.40 -28.63 13.18
C ILE A 30 -11.77 -27.99 11.84
N MET A 31 -12.93 -28.32 11.25
CA MET A 31 -13.40 -27.72 10.00
C MET A 31 -13.60 -26.21 10.12
N PHE A 32 -14.18 -25.74 11.22
CA PHE A 32 -14.35 -24.31 11.49
C PHE A 32 -13.02 -23.59 11.71
N LEU A 33 -12.09 -24.20 12.46
CA LEU A 33 -10.74 -23.64 12.65
C LEU A 33 -9.97 -23.57 11.34
N ALA A 34 -10.07 -24.59 10.49
CA ALA A 34 -9.46 -24.59 9.17
C ALA A 34 -10.04 -23.48 8.29
N LEU A 35 -11.37 -23.33 8.26
CA LEU A 35 -12.04 -22.26 7.51
C LEU A 35 -11.65 -20.88 8.04
N LEU A 36 -11.62 -20.69 9.36
CA LEU A 36 -11.16 -19.45 9.98
C LEU A 36 -9.73 -19.12 9.55
N ASN A 37 -8.83 -20.10 9.59
CA ASN A 37 -7.43 -19.90 9.19
C ASN A 37 -7.29 -19.53 7.71
N VAL A 38 -8.09 -20.11 6.81
CA VAL A 38 -8.12 -19.73 5.39
C VAL A 38 -8.57 -18.27 5.23
N VAL A 39 -9.68 -17.91 5.90
CA VAL A 39 -10.24 -16.56 5.84
C VAL A 39 -9.27 -15.54 6.43
N THR A 40 -8.69 -15.82 7.61
CA THR A 40 -7.65 -14.99 8.22
C THR A 40 -6.43 -14.87 7.31
N GLY A 41 -6.02 -15.95 6.64
CA GLY A 41 -4.91 -15.93 5.69
C GLY A 41 -5.16 -14.95 4.54
N ILE A 42 -6.37 -14.94 3.97
CA ILE A 42 -6.78 -13.99 2.93
C ILE A 42 -6.73 -12.55 3.48
N PHE A 43 -7.37 -12.29 4.62
CA PHE A 43 -7.40 -10.94 5.19
C PHE A 43 -6.03 -10.42 5.59
N VAL A 44 -5.15 -11.27 6.11
CA VAL A 44 -3.77 -10.89 6.45
C VAL A 44 -2.99 -10.56 5.18
N ASN A 45 -3.17 -11.32 4.11
CA ASN A 45 -2.53 -11.02 2.83
C ASN A 45 -2.98 -9.66 2.28
N ASP A 46 -4.28 -9.39 2.30
CA ASP A 46 -4.84 -8.09 1.86
C ASP A 46 -4.33 -6.93 2.74
N ALA A 47 -4.26 -7.12 4.06
CA ALA A 47 -3.74 -6.11 4.98
C ALA A 47 -2.25 -5.83 4.77
N VAL A 48 -1.45 -6.86 4.49
CA VAL A 48 -0.02 -6.73 4.18
C VAL A 48 0.19 -6.03 2.84
N GLU A 49 -0.59 -6.37 1.81
CA GLU A 49 -0.53 -5.73 0.50
C GLU A 49 -0.88 -4.23 0.59
N MET A 50 -1.96 -3.88 1.30
CA MET A 50 -2.32 -2.47 1.54
C MET A 50 -1.20 -1.71 2.27
N ALA A 51 -0.59 -2.31 3.30
CA ALA A 51 0.52 -1.69 4.02
C ALA A 51 1.81 -1.56 3.17
N GLN A 52 2.00 -2.41 2.16
CA GLN A 52 3.10 -2.30 1.19
C GLN A 52 2.82 -1.19 0.17
N MET A 53 1.60 -1.14 -0.36
CA MET A 53 1.19 -0.14 -1.34
C MET A 53 1.35 1.29 -0.83
N ASP A 54 1.03 1.56 0.45
CA ASP A 54 1.24 2.88 1.06
C ASP A 54 2.73 3.29 1.06
N ARG A 55 3.65 2.36 1.32
CA ARG A 55 5.09 2.65 1.31
C ARG A 55 5.61 2.93 -0.09
N ASP A 56 5.18 2.13 -1.07
CA ASP A 56 5.60 2.28 -2.46
C ASP A 56 5.09 3.59 -3.07
N ILE A 57 3.86 3.99 -2.72
CA ILE A 57 3.29 5.29 -3.15
C ILE A 57 4.11 6.45 -2.58
N VAL A 58 4.46 6.41 -1.29
CA VAL A 58 5.27 7.46 -0.66
C VAL A 58 6.66 7.54 -1.30
N MET A 59 7.30 6.40 -1.55
CA MET A 59 8.62 6.35 -2.20
C MET A 59 8.58 6.95 -3.61
N ARG A 60 7.58 6.58 -4.42
CA ARG A 60 7.41 7.14 -5.76
C ARG A 60 7.18 8.65 -5.73
N PHE A 61 6.39 9.13 -4.77
CA PHE A 61 6.14 10.56 -4.61
C PHE A 61 7.43 11.34 -4.25
N GLU A 62 8.31 10.76 -3.43
CA GLU A 62 9.62 11.36 -3.14
C GLU A 62 10.54 11.37 -4.36
N GLU A 63 10.56 10.29 -5.15
CA GLU A 63 11.30 10.24 -6.42
C GLU A 63 10.79 11.27 -7.42
N ASP A 64 9.47 11.38 -7.61
CA ASP A 64 8.85 12.35 -8.50
C ASP A 64 9.18 13.78 -8.07
N LYS A 65 9.12 14.08 -6.76
CA LYS A 65 9.54 15.39 -6.24
C LYS A 65 11.01 15.68 -6.53
N ARG A 66 11.91 14.72 -6.26
CA ARG A 66 13.33 14.86 -6.56
C ARG A 66 13.55 15.14 -8.05
N GLN A 67 12.84 14.43 -8.91
CA GLN A 67 12.92 14.61 -10.36
C GLN A 67 12.43 16.00 -10.77
N GLN A 68 11.31 16.47 -10.22
CA GLN A 68 10.80 17.82 -10.46
C GLN A 68 11.77 18.91 -10.01
N TYR A 69 12.46 18.75 -8.87
CA TYR A 69 13.49 19.69 -8.44
C TYR A 69 14.68 19.72 -9.39
N VAL A 70 15.14 18.55 -9.85
CA VAL A 70 16.25 18.45 -10.81
C VAL A 70 15.86 19.06 -12.15
N ASP A 71 14.64 18.80 -12.63
CA ASP A 71 14.15 19.35 -13.90
C ASP A 71 13.96 20.87 -13.80
N GLY A 72 13.40 21.38 -12.71
CA GLY A 72 13.26 22.82 -12.46
C GLY A 72 14.61 23.54 -12.35
N LEU A 73 15.59 22.92 -11.67
CA LEU A 73 16.96 23.44 -11.64
C LEU A 73 17.60 23.42 -13.04
N ARG A 74 17.38 22.35 -13.80
CA ARG A 74 17.91 22.22 -15.16
C ARG A 74 17.34 23.29 -16.08
N ASP A 75 16.05 23.58 -15.95
CA ASP A 75 15.40 24.62 -16.75
C ASP A 75 15.85 26.03 -16.33
N PHE A 76 16.02 26.27 -15.03
CA PHE A 76 16.63 27.50 -14.53
C PHE A 76 18.08 27.69 -15.02
N PHE A 77 18.89 26.64 -14.99
CA PHE A 77 20.26 26.69 -15.51
C PHE A 77 20.31 26.92 -17.01
N LYS A 78 19.37 26.37 -17.79
CA LYS A 78 19.24 26.69 -19.22
C LYS A 78 18.86 28.13 -19.48
N GLU A 79 18.03 28.73 -18.62
CA GLU A 79 17.65 30.15 -18.75
C GLU A 79 18.81 31.09 -18.40
N LEU A 80 19.69 30.67 -17.48
CA LEU A 80 20.93 31.37 -17.14
C LEU A 80 22.03 31.22 -18.19
N ASP A 81 22.10 30.07 -18.85
CA ASP A 81 23.12 29.73 -19.84
C ASP A 81 22.82 30.38 -21.21
N VAL A 82 23.15 31.67 -21.34
CA VAL A 82 22.95 32.47 -22.55
C VAL A 82 23.80 31.98 -23.73
N ASN A 83 24.92 31.33 -23.46
CA ASN A 83 25.88 30.88 -24.47
C ASN A 83 25.68 29.41 -24.89
N GLY A 84 24.88 28.64 -24.14
CA GLY A 84 24.50 27.25 -24.43
C GLY A 84 25.62 26.22 -24.22
N ASN A 85 26.65 26.54 -23.44
CA ASN A 85 27.82 25.68 -23.22
C ASN A 85 27.63 24.66 -22.08
N GLY A 86 26.50 24.70 -21.36
CA GLY A 86 26.17 23.85 -20.22
C GLY A 86 26.86 24.24 -18.91
N ILE A 87 27.54 25.39 -18.85
CA ILE A 87 28.36 25.88 -17.74
C ILE A 87 27.97 27.33 -17.45
N VAL A 88 27.30 27.57 -16.32
CA VAL A 88 26.98 28.94 -15.88
C VAL A 88 28.23 29.61 -15.32
N THR A 89 28.69 30.64 -15.99
CA THR A 89 29.80 31.47 -15.52
C THR A 89 29.32 32.50 -14.50
N PHE A 90 30.22 32.94 -13.61
CA PHE A 90 29.89 33.93 -12.57
C PHE A 90 29.38 35.26 -13.16
N GLU A 91 29.81 35.62 -14.38
CA GLU A 91 29.35 36.81 -15.08
C GLU A 91 27.91 36.66 -15.60
N GLU A 92 27.54 35.50 -16.15
CA GLU A 92 26.16 35.19 -16.59
C GLU A 92 25.20 35.19 -15.41
N PHE A 93 25.61 34.59 -14.29
CA PHE A 93 24.84 34.62 -13.05
C PHE A 93 24.59 36.05 -12.55
N LYS A 94 25.64 36.88 -12.54
CA LYS A 94 25.56 38.28 -12.09
C LYS A 94 24.70 39.13 -13.04
N ALA A 95 24.80 38.92 -14.35
CA ALA A 95 23.98 39.62 -15.34
C ALA A 95 22.49 39.31 -15.16
N HIS A 96 22.14 38.04 -14.93
CA HIS A 96 20.76 37.62 -14.77
C HIS A 96 20.11 38.11 -13.46
N LEU A 97 20.87 38.14 -12.36
CA LEU A 97 20.40 38.71 -11.09
C LEU A 97 20.15 40.23 -11.14
N VAL A 98 20.94 40.96 -11.93
CA VAL A 98 20.78 42.40 -12.14
C VAL A 98 19.59 42.70 -13.06
N GLN A 99 19.26 41.78 -13.98
CA GLN A 99 18.17 41.93 -14.92
C GLN A 99 16.79 41.56 -14.34
N ASN A 100 16.71 40.62 -13.38
CA ASN A 100 15.46 40.03 -12.87
C ASN A 100 15.15 40.25 -11.36
N GLY A 101 15.83 41.16 -10.66
CA GLY A 101 15.45 41.50 -9.26
C GLY A 101 14.23 42.45 -9.19
N PRO A 102 13.28 42.33 -8.23
CA PRO A 102 12.98 41.31 -7.23
C PRO A 102 11.57 40.70 -7.48
N GLY A 103 11.46 39.64 -8.27
CA GLY A 103 10.17 38.95 -8.52
C GLY A 103 10.10 37.50 -8.07
N ILE A 104 11.20 36.93 -7.56
CA ILE A 104 11.38 35.48 -7.41
C ILE A 104 10.88 34.96 -6.03
N PHE A 105 10.39 35.84 -5.16
CA PHE A 105 9.83 35.48 -3.84
C PHE A 105 8.43 36.10 -3.56
N SER A 106 7.65 36.43 -4.59
CA SER A 106 6.22 36.77 -4.44
C SER A 106 5.32 35.65 -4.95
#